data_AF-A0A7Y5N423-F1
#
_entry.id   AF-A0A7Y5N423-F1
#
_cell.length_a   1.000
_cell.length_b   1.000
_cell.length_c   1.000
_cell.angle_alpha   90.00
_cell.angle_beta   90.00
_cell.angle_gamma   90.00
#
_symmetry.space_group_name_H-M   'P 1'
#
loop_
_entity.id
_entity.type
_entity.pdbx_description
1 polymer ?
#
loop_
_entity_poly.entity_id
_entity_poly.type
_entity_poly.pdbx_seq_one_letter_code
_entity_poly.pdbx_strand_id
1 'polypeptide(L)'
;MKSITSPLVVAATMGTALVLGTSTAALAAVTVKAQPTASFDGASVTVSGGNFSGLGNIPAFGQVTATGQANYDCTNPSGKVVPGQNPVAAQAGVSPREELKTDKNGRATLDPITATVTAPPTPSAQQVGCGGTGNTQWTVVLRSLVATGAHLVITQDSQQVYCRDYTLGGSATGAAC
;
A
#
# COMPACT_ATOMS: atom_id res chain seq x y z
N MET A 1 -57.61 -20.17 9.91
CA MET A 1 -58.22 -20.92 8.79
C MET A 1 -58.81 -19.95 7.78
N LYS A 2 -58.12 -19.69 6.65
CA LYS A 2 -58.71 -19.59 5.30
C LYS A 2 -57.59 -19.31 4.31
N SER A 3 -57.34 -20.31 3.49
CA SER A 3 -56.53 -20.26 2.27
C SER A 3 -57.43 -19.78 1.14
N ILE A 4 -56.98 -18.84 0.29
CA ILE A 4 -57.51 -18.64 -1.06
C ILE A 4 -56.34 -18.35 -2.02
N THR A 5 -56.39 -19.08 -3.11
CA THR A 5 -55.46 -19.31 -4.21
C THR A 5 -55.42 -18.21 -5.29
N SER A 6 -54.31 -18.22 -6.03
CA SER A 6 -53.84 -17.50 -7.25
C SER A 6 -54.88 -17.12 -8.34
N PRO A 7 -54.53 -16.20 -9.28
CA PRO A 7 -53.77 -16.61 -10.48
C PRO A 7 -52.66 -15.65 -10.98
N LEU A 8 -51.78 -16.30 -11.74
CA LEU A 8 -50.68 -15.86 -12.60
C LEU A 8 -51.10 -14.81 -13.65
N VAL A 9 -50.29 -13.76 -13.87
CA VAL A 9 -50.27 -13.01 -15.15
C VAL A 9 -48.82 -12.90 -15.61
N VAL A 10 -48.54 -13.56 -16.72
CA VAL A 10 -47.32 -13.47 -17.52
C VAL A 10 -47.47 -12.24 -18.42
N ALA A 11 -46.54 -11.28 -18.32
CA ALA A 11 -46.35 -10.26 -19.34
C ALA A 11 -44.87 -10.22 -19.70
N ALA A 12 -44.55 -10.83 -20.84
CA ALA A 12 -43.25 -10.75 -21.48
C ALA A 12 -43.07 -9.36 -22.11
N THR A 13 -42.09 -8.60 -21.65
CA THR A 13 -41.60 -7.41 -22.35
C THR A 13 -40.17 -7.66 -22.80
N MET A 14 -40.02 -7.90 -24.10
CA MET A 14 -38.75 -7.81 -24.81
C MET A 14 -38.25 -6.36 -24.73
N GLY A 15 -37.26 -6.12 -23.89
CA GLY A 15 -36.57 -4.84 -23.73
C GLY A 15 -35.14 -4.94 -24.23
N THR A 16 -34.86 -4.24 -25.32
CA THR A 16 -33.62 -4.13 -26.07
C THR A 16 -32.36 -4.07 -25.17
N ALA A 17 -31.49 -5.07 -25.29
CA ALA A 17 -30.16 -5.03 -24.69
C ALA A 17 -29.30 -4.00 -25.43
N LEU A 18 -29.19 -2.80 -24.88
CA LEU A 18 -28.16 -1.83 -25.28
C LEU A 18 -26.81 -2.40 -24.84
N VAL A 19 -26.10 -3.08 -25.75
CA VAL A 19 -24.71 -3.47 -25.55
C VAL A 19 -23.89 -2.18 -25.55
N LEU A 20 -23.68 -1.62 -24.37
CA LEU A 20 -22.63 -0.63 -24.14
C LEU A 20 -21.32 -1.31 -24.54
N GLY A 21 -20.79 -0.94 -25.70
CA GLY A 21 -19.47 -1.36 -26.14
C GLY A 21 -18.46 -0.87 -25.12
N THR A 22 -18.07 -1.73 -24.19
CA THR A 22 -16.89 -1.52 -23.36
C THR A 22 -15.70 -1.63 -24.30
N SER A 23 -15.28 -0.51 -24.88
CA SER A 23 -13.97 -0.40 -25.49
C SER A 23 -12.96 -0.70 -24.38
N THR A 24 -12.56 -1.96 -24.27
CA THR A 24 -11.41 -2.36 -23.48
C THR A 24 -10.22 -1.69 -24.14
N ALA A 25 -9.80 -0.54 -23.60
CA ALA A 25 -8.51 0.03 -23.97
C ALA A 25 -7.49 -1.09 -23.78
N ALA A 26 -6.93 -1.58 -24.89
CA ALA A 26 -5.85 -2.53 -24.83
C ALA A 26 -4.67 -1.78 -24.20
N LEU A 27 -4.47 -1.98 -22.90
CA LEU A 27 -3.27 -1.51 -22.22
C LEU A 27 -2.10 -2.15 -22.94
N ALA A 28 -1.25 -1.33 -23.56
CA ALA A 28 -0.01 -1.82 -24.12
C ALA A 28 0.76 -2.53 -23.00
N ALA A 29 1.21 -3.76 -23.26
CA ALA A 29 1.95 -4.53 -22.27
C ALA A 29 3.25 -3.79 -21.93
N VAL A 30 3.31 -3.21 -20.73
CA VAL A 30 4.50 -2.50 -20.25
C VAL A 30 5.65 -3.49 -20.17
N THR A 31 6.69 -3.23 -20.93
CA THR A 31 7.91 -4.05 -20.94
C THR A 31 8.92 -3.44 -20.00
N VAL A 32 9.30 -4.21 -18.97
CA VAL A 32 10.29 -3.84 -17.96
C VAL A 32 11.68 -4.24 -18.45
N LYS A 33 12.53 -3.24 -18.77
CA LYS A 33 13.93 -3.42 -19.18
C LYS A 33 14.87 -3.48 -17.99
N ALA A 34 14.54 -2.79 -16.91
CA ALA A 34 15.21 -2.86 -15.62
C ALA A 34 14.18 -2.70 -14.50
N GLN A 35 14.35 -3.42 -13.39
CA GLN A 35 13.46 -3.31 -12.24
C GLN A 35 13.84 -2.06 -11.41
N PRO A 36 12.86 -1.31 -10.90
CA PRO A 36 13.10 -0.31 -9.86
C PRO A 36 13.64 -0.97 -8.59
N THR A 37 14.36 -0.19 -7.79
CA THR A 37 14.97 -0.64 -6.54
C THR A 37 14.45 0.17 -5.36
N ALA A 38 14.30 -0.47 -4.20
CA ALA A 38 13.96 0.18 -2.95
C ALA A 38 15.18 0.33 -2.03
N SER A 39 15.28 1.49 -1.38
CA SER A 39 16.21 1.75 -0.28
C SER A 39 15.42 2.15 0.96
N PHE A 40 15.64 1.44 2.07
CA PHE A 40 15.00 1.70 3.35
C PHE A 40 15.94 2.51 4.25
N ASP A 41 15.41 3.55 4.89
CA ASP A 41 16.14 4.38 5.86
C ASP A 41 15.20 4.82 6.98
N GLY A 42 15.38 4.22 8.16
CA GLY A 42 14.51 4.46 9.32
C GLY A 42 13.03 4.25 8.99
N ALA A 43 12.23 5.29 9.15
CA ALA A 43 10.79 5.29 8.88
C ALA A 43 10.42 5.48 7.39
N SER A 44 11.41 5.63 6.51
CA SER A 44 11.21 5.95 5.10
C SER A 44 11.68 4.83 4.18
N VAL A 45 11.04 4.76 3.01
CA VAL A 45 11.47 3.94 1.89
C VAL A 45 11.41 4.77 0.61
N THR A 46 12.49 4.73 -0.15
CA THR A 46 12.61 5.40 -1.44
C THR A 46 12.72 4.35 -2.53
N VAL A 47 11.83 4.43 -3.52
CA VAL A 47 11.85 3.56 -4.71
C VAL A 47 12.23 4.40 -5.92
N SER A 48 13.22 3.96 -6.68
CA SER A 48 13.75 4.71 -7.82
C SER A 48 14.27 3.80 -8.92
N GLY A 49 14.58 4.40 -10.08
CA GLY A 49 15.18 3.71 -11.21
C GLY A 49 14.15 2.94 -12.03
N GLY A 50 14.48 1.70 -12.38
CA GLY A 50 13.70 0.95 -13.36
C GLY A 50 13.78 1.55 -14.77
N ASN A 51 13.34 0.77 -15.75
CA ASN A 51 13.29 1.23 -17.13
C ASN A 51 12.11 0.56 -17.80
N PHE A 52 11.10 1.35 -18.13
CA PHE A 52 9.84 0.89 -18.68
C PHE A 52 9.78 1.29 -20.15
N SER A 53 9.11 0.47 -20.96
CA SER A 53 8.84 0.75 -22.36
C SER A 53 7.47 0.23 -22.72
N GLY A 54 6.86 0.79 -23.76
CA GLY A 54 5.50 0.41 -24.15
C GLY A 54 4.42 1.09 -23.31
N LEU A 55 4.74 2.21 -22.64
CA LEU A 55 3.73 3.05 -21.97
C LEU A 55 2.87 3.83 -22.99
N GLY A 56 3.23 3.83 -24.27
CA GLY A 56 2.49 4.58 -25.30
C GLY A 56 2.52 6.10 -25.04
N ASN A 57 1.43 6.78 -25.40
CA ASN A 57 1.27 8.24 -25.25
C ASN A 57 0.34 8.62 -24.08
N ILE A 58 0.06 7.69 -23.17
CA ILE A 58 -0.81 7.92 -22.02
C ILE A 58 0.08 8.25 -20.80
N PRO A 59 -0.20 9.33 -20.05
CA PRO A 59 0.52 9.63 -18.82
C PRO A 59 0.50 8.43 -17.86
N ALA A 60 1.69 8.08 -17.37
CA ALA A 60 1.88 7.02 -16.40
C ALA A 60 2.24 7.64 -15.05
N PHE A 61 1.76 7.06 -13.96
CA PHE A 61 1.99 7.59 -12.63
C PHE A 61 2.43 6.53 -11.65
N GLY A 62 3.50 6.81 -10.89
CA GLY A 62 4.00 5.98 -9.81
C GLY A 62 3.49 6.44 -8.45
N GLN A 63 3.23 5.51 -7.56
CA GLN A 63 2.94 5.77 -6.16
C GLN A 63 3.52 4.66 -5.28
N VAL A 64 4.09 5.03 -4.15
CA VAL A 64 4.65 4.10 -3.17
C VAL A 64 3.83 4.16 -1.88
N THR A 65 3.45 2.99 -1.38
CA THR A 65 2.87 2.83 -0.04
C THR A 65 3.89 2.14 0.87
N ALA A 66 4.30 2.79 1.94
CA ALA A 66 5.21 2.25 2.95
C ALA A 66 4.42 1.59 4.09
N THR A 67 4.92 0.45 4.56
CA THR A 67 4.44 -0.24 5.78
C THR A 67 5.61 -0.43 6.74
N GLY A 68 5.31 -0.55 8.04
CA GLY A 68 6.36 -0.51 9.06
C GLY A 68 5.91 -0.97 10.43
N GLN A 69 6.84 -0.88 11.38
CA GLN A 69 6.64 -1.20 12.77
C GLN A 69 7.10 -0.06 13.67
N ALA A 70 6.35 0.17 14.74
CA ALA A 70 6.64 1.07 15.83
C ALA A 70 7.02 0.25 17.07
N ASN A 71 8.21 0.50 17.62
CA ASN A 71 8.64 -0.07 18.88
C ASN A 71 8.52 0.98 19.98
N TYR A 72 8.14 0.54 21.17
CA TYR A 72 7.90 1.42 22.30
C TYR A 72 8.76 1.00 23.49
N ASP A 73 9.09 1.97 24.33
CA ASP A 73 9.56 1.77 25.68
C ASP A 73 8.42 2.01 26.67
N CYS A 74 8.51 1.32 27.80
CA CYS A 74 7.53 1.39 28.87
C CYS A 74 8.20 1.82 30.17
N THR A 75 7.60 2.79 30.86
CA THR A 75 8.07 3.22 32.18
C THR A 75 7.08 2.76 33.24
N ASN A 76 7.57 2.05 34.25
CA ASN A 76 6.74 1.65 35.40
C ASN A 76 6.57 2.80 36.41
N PRO A 77 5.65 2.69 37.40
CA PRO A 77 5.47 3.73 38.42
C PRO A 77 6.70 4.04 39.27
N SER A 78 7.64 3.10 39.37
CA SER A 78 8.92 3.30 40.05
C SER A 78 9.95 4.04 39.20
N GLY A 79 9.59 4.46 37.97
CA GLY A 79 10.47 5.18 37.04
C GLY A 79 11.41 4.29 36.23
N LYS A 80 11.28 2.96 36.32
CA LYS A 80 12.13 2.03 35.55
C LYS A 80 11.60 1.89 34.12
N VAL A 81 12.48 2.17 33.16
CA VAL A 81 12.22 1.99 31.72
C VAL A 81 12.59 0.58 31.28
N VAL A 82 11.71 -0.08 30.53
CA VAL A 82 11.96 -1.38 29.87
C VAL A 82 11.42 -1.34 28.44
N PRO A 83 12.03 -2.08 27.49
CA PRO A 83 11.46 -2.20 26.15
C PRO A 83 10.10 -2.91 26.17
N GLY A 84 9.17 -2.42 25.36
CA GLY A 84 7.96 -3.15 25.01
C GLY A 84 8.31 -4.45 24.29
N GLN A 85 7.54 -5.50 24.55
CA GLN A 85 7.77 -6.84 24.00
C GLN A 85 7.07 -7.04 22.65
N ASN A 86 6.03 -6.23 22.39
CA ASN A 86 5.21 -6.35 21.19
C ASN A 86 5.36 -5.10 20.33
N PRO A 87 6.07 -5.18 19.19
CA PRO A 87 6.02 -4.15 18.17
C PRO A 87 4.59 -3.95 17.68
N VAL A 88 4.23 -2.70 17.38
CA VAL A 88 2.91 -2.33 16.86
C VAL A 88 3.05 -1.95 15.39
N ALA A 89 2.07 -2.29 14.56
CA ALA A 89 2.06 -1.84 13.17
C ALA A 89 2.11 -0.30 13.11
N ALA A 90 3.01 0.23 12.28
CA ALA A 90 3.05 1.66 12.01
C ALA A 90 1.84 2.11 11.18
N GLN A 91 1.51 3.40 11.24
CA GLN A 91 0.57 3.98 10.30
C GLN A 91 1.22 4.02 8.91
N ALA A 92 0.55 3.43 7.92
CA ALA A 92 1.08 3.36 6.55
C ALA A 92 1.29 4.77 5.97
N GLY A 93 2.40 4.92 5.25
CA GLY A 93 2.73 6.13 4.51
C GLY A 93 2.36 5.98 3.05
N VAL A 94 1.76 6.98 2.43
CA VAL A 94 1.47 6.97 0.99
C VAL A 94 2.14 8.20 0.37
N SER A 95 2.98 7.99 -0.64
CA SER A 95 3.60 9.08 -1.38
C SER A 95 2.56 9.86 -2.21
N PRO A 96 2.85 11.10 -2.61
CA PRO A 96 2.20 11.70 -3.75
C PRO A 96 2.29 10.79 -4.97
N ARG A 97 1.36 11.00 -5.89
CA ARG A 97 1.38 10.35 -7.19
C ARG A 97 2.31 11.16 -8.10
N GLU A 98 3.36 10.52 -8.59
CA GLU A 98 4.38 11.17 -9.42
C GLU A 98 4.21 10.73 -10.87
N GLU A 99 4.18 11.69 -11.80
CA GLU A 99 4.14 11.39 -13.23
C GLU A 99 5.50 10.86 -13.69
N LEU A 100 5.49 9.71 -14.36
CA LEU A 100 6.67 9.16 -15.00
C LEU A 100 6.96 10.01 -16.24
N LYS A 101 8.10 10.70 -16.24
CA LYS A 101 8.58 11.44 -17.40
C LYS A 101 8.84 10.46 -18.54
N THR A 102 7.95 10.48 -19.53
CA THR A 102 8.07 9.66 -20.73
C THR A 102 8.89 10.39 -21.80
N ASP A 103 9.73 9.65 -22.52
CA ASP A 103 10.44 10.14 -23.68
C ASP A 103 9.73 9.75 -24.99
N LYS A 104 10.37 10.09 -26.12
CA LYS A 104 9.92 9.62 -27.43
C LYS A 104 9.89 8.08 -27.43
N ASN A 105 8.71 7.52 -27.71
CA ASN A 105 8.37 6.08 -27.75
C ASN A 105 7.86 5.47 -26.43
N GLY A 106 7.41 6.28 -25.47
CA GLY A 106 6.74 5.77 -24.27
C GLY A 106 7.68 4.94 -23.40
N ARG A 107 8.95 5.36 -23.31
CA ARG A 107 9.87 4.85 -22.30
C ARG A 107 9.92 5.81 -21.12
N ALA A 108 10.07 5.27 -19.93
CA ALA A 108 10.20 6.06 -18.73
C ALA A 108 11.13 5.40 -17.71
N THR A 109 11.73 6.24 -16.89
CA THR A 109 12.44 5.86 -15.67
C THR A 109 11.65 6.40 -14.48
N LEU A 110 11.66 5.69 -13.36
CA LEU A 110 11.05 6.16 -12.12
C LEU A 110 12.02 7.12 -11.43
N ASP A 111 11.68 8.41 -11.41
CA ASP A 111 12.32 9.37 -10.51
C ASP A 111 12.08 8.89 -9.05
N PRO A 112 12.98 9.20 -8.09
CA PRO A 112 12.84 8.72 -6.73
C PRO A 112 11.51 9.13 -6.08
N ILE A 113 10.74 8.14 -5.62
CA ILE A 113 9.51 8.32 -4.87
C ILE A 113 9.72 7.82 -3.45
N THR A 114 9.53 8.70 -2.47
CA THR A 114 9.67 8.38 -1.05
C THR A 114 8.31 8.32 -0.37
N ALA A 115 8.10 7.25 0.40
CA ALA A 115 6.99 7.12 1.33
C ALA A 115 7.53 6.92 2.75
N THR A 116 6.88 7.53 3.73
CA THR A 116 7.33 7.52 5.13
C THR A 116 6.18 7.08 6.02
N VAL A 117 6.40 6.03 6.81
CA VAL A 117 5.43 5.62 7.83
C VAL A 117 5.41 6.62 8.98
N THR A 118 4.28 6.72 9.67
CA THR A 118 4.15 7.55 10.87
C THR A 118 3.83 6.69 12.09
N ALA A 119 4.07 7.26 13.28
CA ALA A 119 3.70 6.58 14.51
C ALA A 119 2.17 6.36 14.54
N PRO A 120 1.69 5.17 14.93
CA PRO A 120 0.27 4.97 15.15
C PRO A 120 -0.19 5.75 16.40
N PRO A 121 -1.51 5.90 16.63
CA PRO A 121 -2.02 6.39 17.91
C PRO A 121 -1.35 5.65 19.07
N THR A 122 -1.00 6.38 20.14
CA THR A 122 -0.26 5.82 21.26
C THR A 122 -0.98 4.58 21.82
N PRO A 123 -0.35 3.40 21.76
CA PRO A 123 -0.97 2.17 22.22
C PRO A 123 -1.01 2.12 23.76
N SER A 124 -1.87 1.25 24.29
CA SER A 124 -1.86 0.93 25.72
C SER A 124 -0.62 0.14 26.10
N ALA A 125 -0.27 0.17 27.39
CA ALA A 125 0.82 -0.63 27.94
C ALA A 125 0.64 -2.12 27.63
N GLN A 126 -0.59 -2.63 27.69
CA GLN A 126 -0.90 -4.03 27.38
C GLN A 126 -0.64 -4.36 25.92
N GLN A 127 -1.00 -3.47 24.99
CA GLN A 127 -0.77 -3.68 23.55
C GLN A 127 0.72 -3.84 23.23
N VAL A 128 1.59 -3.06 23.89
CA VAL A 128 3.05 -3.15 23.72
C VAL A 128 3.72 -4.20 24.60
N GLY A 129 2.94 -5.00 25.35
CA GLY A 129 3.44 -6.13 26.15
C GLY A 129 4.03 -5.76 27.51
N CYS A 130 3.59 -4.63 28.08
CA CYS A 130 4.08 -4.11 29.36
C CYS A 130 3.07 -4.29 30.49
N GLY A 131 3.58 -4.42 31.72
CA GLY A 131 2.79 -4.40 32.95
C GLY A 131 2.01 -5.66 33.32
N GLY A 132 2.06 -6.71 32.49
CA GLY A 132 1.28 -7.93 32.72
C GLY A 132 -0.23 -7.68 32.67
N THR A 133 -1.03 -8.69 33.03
CA THR A 133 -2.49 -8.61 32.92
C THR A 133 -3.07 -7.55 33.86
N GLY A 134 -3.67 -6.49 33.30
CA GLY A 134 -4.48 -5.51 34.03
C GLY A 134 -3.75 -4.29 34.59
N ASN A 135 -2.42 -4.16 34.46
CA ASN A 135 -1.72 -2.99 35.00
C ASN A 135 -1.69 -1.83 33.99
N THR A 136 -2.51 -0.81 34.23
CA THR A 136 -2.60 0.42 33.40
C THR A 136 -1.66 1.54 33.87
N GLN A 137 -0.87 1.33 34.92
CA GLN A 137 -0.01 2.36 35.51
C GLN A 137 1.33 2.54 34.77
N TRP A 138 1.53 1.80 33.68
CA TRP A 138 2.72 1.93 32.83
C TRP A 138 2.49 3.00 31.77
N THR A 139 3.47 3.88 31.59
CA THR A 139 3.46 4.85 30.49
C THR A 139 4.22 4.29 29.30
N VAL A 140 3.78 4.65 28.10
CA VAL A 140 4.31 4.13 26.83
C VAL A 140 4.88 5.30 26.02
N VAL A 141 6.12 5.16 25.56
CA VAL A 141 6.83 6.18 24.78
C VAL A 141 7.38 5.54 23.52
N LEU A 142 7.16 6.17 22.36
CA LEU A 142 7.70 5.67 21.09
C LEU A 142 9.24 5.69 21.16
N ARG A 143 9.85 4.52 20.95
CA ARG A 143 11.31 4.35 20.92
C ARG A 143 11.86 4.48 19.50
N SER A 144 11.24 3.79 18.54
CA SER A 144 11.71 3.76 17.16
C SER A 144 10.57 3.48 16.20
N LEU A 145 10.70 3.99 14.98
CA LEU A 145 9.80 3.73 13.88
C LEU A 145 10.62 3.26 12.67
N VAL A 146 10.25 2.12 12.09
CA VAL A 146 11.00 1.50 11.00
C VAL A 146 10.06 1.09 9.89
N ALA A 147 10.33 1.53 8.67
CA ALA A 147 9.69 1.01 7.47
C ALA A 147 10.23 -0.41 7.20
N THR A 148 9.32 -1.37 7.09
CA THR A 148 9.64 -2.78 6.88
C THR A 148 9.19 -3.28 5.51
N GLY A 149 8.32 -2.54 4.82
CA GLY A 149 7.89 -2.88 3.47
C GLY A 149 7.47 -1.67 2.64
N ALA A 150 7.41 -1.87 1.34
CA ALA A 150 6.93 -0.88 0.39
C ALA A 150 6.17 -1.56 -0.75
N HIS A 151 5.13 -0.89 -1.25
CA HIS A 151 4.33 -1.33 -2.39
C HIS A 151 4.36 -0.23 -3.46
N LEU A 152 5.02 -0.49 -4.58
CA LEU A 152 5.03 0.40 -5.75
C LEU A 152 3.91 -0.02 -6.69
N VAL A 153 3.10 0.95 -7.12
CA VAL A 153 2.15 0.80 -8.22
C VAL A 153 2.47 1.83 -9.29
N ILE A 154 2.47 1.41 -10.55
CA ILE A 154 2.44 2.31 -11.71
C ILE A 154 1.09 2.15 -12.40
N THR A 155 0.42 3.27 -12.65
CA THR A 155 -0.90 3.32 -13.27
C THR A 155 -0.91 4.12 -14.57
N GLN A 156 -1.78 3.74 -15.51
CA GLN A 156 -2.13 4.52 -16.70
C GLN A 156 -3.65 4.51 -16.83
N ASP A 157 -4.26 5.68 -17.02
CA ASP A 157 -5.73 5.81 -17.09
C ASP A 157 -6.45 5.07 -15.92
N SER A 158 -5.89 5.21 -14.72
CA SER A 158 -6.34 4.54 -13.49
C SER A 158 -6.24 3.00 -13.48
N GLN A 159 -5.66 2.38 -14.50
CA GLN A 159 -5.37 0.94 -14.53
C GLN A 159 -3.94 0.68 -14.05
N GLN A 160 -3.77 -0.34 -13.21
CA GLN A 160 -2.45 -0.81 -12.81
C GLN A 160 -1.76 -1.50 -13.99
N VAL A 161 -0.59 -0.99 -14.38
CA VAL A 161 0.22 -1.55 -15.47
C VAL A 161 1.50 -2.22 -14.98
N TYR A 162 1.90 -1.93 -13.74
CA TYR A 162 3.04 -2.55 -13.08
C TYR A 162 2.92 -2.41 -11.57
N CYS A 163 3.39 -3.41 -10.83
CA CYS A 163 3.50 -3.30 -9.38
C CYS A 163 4.65 -4.15 -8.82
N ARG A 164 5.13 -3.78 -7.62
CA ARG A 164 6.17 -4.50 -6.88
C ARG A 164 6.00 -4.34 -5.37
N ASP A 165 6.30 -5.41 -4.65
CA ASP A 165 6.45 -5.42 -3.20
C ASP A 165 7.93 -5.51 -2.80
N TYR A 166 8.32 -4.69 -1.84
CA TYR A 166 9.66 -4.68 -1.26
C TYR A 166 9.59 -4.95 0.24
N THR A 167 10.62 -5.61 0.76
CA THR A 167 10.75 -5.91 2.19
C THR A 167 12.14 -5.50 2.64
N LEU A 168 12.24 -4.89 3.83
CA LEU A 168 13.52 -4.55 4.45
C LEU A 168 14.40 -5.81 4.58
N GLY A 169 15.64 -5.73 4.11
CA GLY A 169 16.59 -6.85 4.09
C GLY A 169 16.30 -7.90 2.99
N GLY A 170 15.26 -7.72 2.18
CA GLY A 170 14.97 -8.53 1.01
C GLY A 170 15.74 -8.08 -0.25
N SER A 171 15.39 -8.64 -1.40
CA SER A 171 15.93 -8.19 -2.69
C SER A 171 15.61 -6.72 -2.92
N ALA A 172 16.62 -5.94 -3.32
CA ALA A 172 16.44 -4.52 -3.64
C ALA A 172 15.39 -4.30 -4.75
N THR A 173 15.18 -5.27 -5.65
CA THR A 173 14.21 -5.18 -6.75
C THR A 173 12.82 -5.74 -6.42
N GLY A 174 12.64 -6.25 -5.19
CA GLY A 174 11.36 -6.74 -4.71
C GLY A 174 10.80 -7.95 -5.46
N ALA A 175 9.55 -8.29 -5.17
CA ALA A 175 8.76 -9.32 -5.83
C ALA A 175 7.62 -8.68 -6.62
N ALA A 176 7.19 -9.33 -7.71
CA ALA A 176 5.97 -8.93 -8.39
C ALA A 176 4.76 -9.21 -7.49
N CYS A 177 3.82 -8.27 -7.50
CA CYS A 177 2.42 -8.55 -7.26
C CYS A 177 1.74 -8.83 -8.61
#